data_AF-A0A7L4NS47-F1
#
_entry.id   AF-A0A7L4NS47-F1
#
_cell.length_a   1.000
_cell.length_b   1.000
_cell.length_c   1.000
_cell.angle_alpha   90.00
_cell.angle_beta   90.00
_cell.angle_gamma   90.00
#
_symmetry.space_group_name_H-M   'P 1'
#
loop_
_entity.id
_entity.type
_entity.pdbx_description
1 polymer ?
#
loop_
_entity_poly.entity_id
_entity_poly.type
_entity_poly.pdbx_seq_one_letter_code
_entity_poly.pdbx_strand_id
1 'polypeptide(L)'
;MVDFDILTAIGVIGTLLALLFAVAIWYINLRNKISEIEYKRKQDLYTKKQNSYAKLIESLIGLDSGFGNVEKQLEFLNETNLIWLYSPDDVIKKVNKFLKAYMEHSDAEKALGELMIAIRKDLIKNELLNYTELTSDEFNLIVPNKK
;
A
#
# COMPACT_ATOMS: atom_id res chain seq x y z
N MET A 1 -2.61 53.57 -45.08
CA MET A 1 -2.04 53.63 -43.72
C MET A 1 -2.86 52.78 -42.75
N VAL A 2 -4.20 52.84 -42.79
CA VAL A 2 -5.11 52.06 -41.91
C VAL A 2 -4.98 50.53 -42.03
N ASP A 3 -4.73 49.98 -43.23
CA ASP A 3 -4.65 48.52 -43.42
C ASP A 3 -3.43 47.87 -42.77
N PHE A 4 -2.34 48.63 -42.56
CA PHE A 4 -1.11 48.15 -41.96
C PHE A 4 -1.26 47.92 -40.44
N ASP A 5 -2.02 48.77 -39.76
CA ASP A 5 -2.28 48.66 -38.32
C ASP A 5 -3.23 47.49 -37.99
N ILE A 6 -4.16 47.17 -38.89
CA ILE A 6 -5.06 46.02 -38.74
C ILE A 6 -4.29 44.71 -38.89
N LEU A 7 -3.40 44.61 -39.88
CA LEU A 7 -2.60 43.40 -40.12
C LEU A 7 -1.65 43.09 -38.96
N THR A 8 -1.01 44.11 -38.39
CA THR A 8 -0.15 43.95 -37.21
C THR A 8 -0.94 43.56 -35.97
N ALA A 9 -2.12 44.14 -35.74
CA ALA A 9 -3.01 43.76 -34.65
C ALA A 9 -3.46 42.28 -34.74
N ILE A 10 -3.82 41.81 -35.94
CA ILE A 10 -4.17 40.39 -36.17
C ILE A 10 -2.99 39.47 -35.84
N GLY A 11 -1.77 39.84 -36.26
CA GLY A 11 -0.56 39.07 -35.98
C GLY A 11 -0.24 38.96 -34.47
N VAL A 12 -0.41 40.06 -33.74
CA VAL A 12 -0.22 40.09 -32.28
C VAL A 12 -1.26 39.23 -31.58
N ILE A 13 -2.54 39.35 -31.96
CA ILE A 13 -3.63 38.52 -31.40
C ILE A 13 -3.38 37.03 -31.69
N GLY A 14 -3.00 36.69 -32.92
CA GLY A 14 -2.68 35.31 -33.30
C GLY A 14 -1.55 34.71 -32.46
N THR A 15 -0.51 35.51 -32.19
CA THR A 15 0.64 35.08 -31.36
C THR A 15 0.23 34.91 -29.90
N LEU A 16 -0.57 35.83 -29.35
CA LEU A 16 -1.09 35.71 -27.99
C LEU A 16 -1.98 34.48 -27.83
N LEU A 17 -2.85 34.20 -28.80
CA LEU A 17 -3.66 32.98 -28.83
C LEU A 17 -2.78 31.72 -28.88
N ALA A 18 -1.76 31.70 -29.74
CA ALA A 18 -0.83 30.58 -29.83
C ALA A 18 -0.10 30.32 -28.49
N LEU A 19 0.35 31.38 -27.81
CA LEU A 19 0.98 31.28 -26.49
C LEU A 19 0.00 30.75 -25.44
N LEU A 20 -1.25 31.24 -25.43
CA LEU A 20 -2.29 30.74 -24.52
C LEU A 20 -2.59 29.25 -24.75
N PHE A 21 -2.69 28.81 -26.01
CA PHE A 21 -2.86 27.39 -26.34
C PHE A 21 -1.67 26.55 -25.89
N ALA A 22 -0.43 27.01 -26.10
CA ALA A 22 0.75 26.30 -25.65
C ALA A 22 0.76 26.14 -24.12
N VAL A 23 0.42 27.18 -23.37
CA VAL A 23 0.30 27.14 -21.90
C VAL A 23 -0.80 26.17 -21.46
N ALA A 24 -1.96 26.21 -22.11
CA ALA A 24 -3.07 25.30 -21.81
C ALA A 24 -2.69 23.83 -22.07
N ILE A 25 -2.07 23.53 -23.21
CA ILE A 25 -1.60 22.17 -23.56
C ILE A 25 -0.55 21.70 -22.54
N TRP A 26 0.42 22.55 -22.20
CA TRP A 26 1.44 22.23 -21.20
C TRP A 26 0.82 21.91 -19.83
N TYR A 27 -0.15 22.72 -19.39
CA TYR A 27 -0.85 22.51 -18.12
C TYR A 27 -1.62 21.18 -18.09
N ILE A 28 -2.34 20.84 -19.18
CA ILE A 28 -3.04 19.56 -19.32
C ILE A 28 -2.04 18.39 -19.24
N ASN A 29 -0.93 18.48 -19.98
CA ASN A 29 0.10 17.44 -19.98
C ASN A 29 0.71 17.24 -18.58
N LEU A 30 0.95 18.33 -17.85
CA LEU A 30 1.46 18.27 -16.48
C LEU A 30 0.50 17.53 -15.54
N ARG A 31 -0.80 17.84 -15.62
CA ARG A 31 -1.84 17.18 -14.80
C ARG A 31 -1.96 15.70 -15.11
N ASN A 32 -1.93 15.32 -16.40
CA ASN A 32 -1.98 13.93 -16.82
C ASN A 32 -0.78 13.15 -16.28
N LYS A 33 0.43 13.72 -16.34
CA LYS A 33 1.64 13.10 -15.81
C LYS A 33 1.58 12.88 -14.30
N ILE A 34 1.04 13.84 -13.53
CA ILE A 34 0.86 13.69 -12.08
C ILE A 34 -0.12 12.56 -11.79
N SER A 35 -1.27 12.53 -12.48
CA SER A 35 -2.26 11.47 -12.31
C SER A 35 -1.71 10.08 -12.66
N GLU A 36 -0.87 9.97 -13.69
CA GLU A 36 -0.23 8.71 -14.07
C GLU A 36 0.75 8.23 -13.00
N ILE A 37 1.53 9.14 -12.40
CA ILE A 37 2.45 8.81 -11.30
C ILE A 37 1.68 8.32 -10.09
N GLU A 38 0.60 9.00 -9.70
CA GLU A 38 -0.26 8.60 -8.58
C GLU A 38 -0.89 7.23 -8.82
N TYR A 39 -1.42 7.00 -10.02
CA TYR A 39 -1.97 5.70 -10.42
C TYR A 39 -0.92 4.59 -10.32
N LYS A 40 0.28 4.81 -10.85
CA LYS A 40 1.39 3.84 -10.77
C LYS A 40 1.81 3.55 -9.33
N ARG A 41 1.91 4.58 -8.48
CA ARG A 41 2.24 4.39 -7.04
C ARG A 41 1.20 3.55 -6.32
N LYS A 42 -0.08 3.81 -6.59
CA LYS A 42 -1.21 3.05 -6.03
C LYS A 42 -1.16 1.60 -6.48
N GLN A 43 -0.92 1.36 -7.77
CA GLN A 43 -0.82 0.01 -8.33
C GLN A 43 0.39 -0.77 -7.79
N ASP A 44 1.56 -0.13 -7.70
CA ASP A 44 2.77 -0.74 -7.15
C ASP A 44 2.57 -1.14 -5.68
N LEU A 45 2.00 -0.24 -4.86
CA LEU A 45 1.68 -0.56 -3.48
C LEU A 45 0.65 -1.69 -3.36
N TYR A 46 -0.39 -1.67 -4.19
CA TYR A 46 -1.40 -2.74 -4.23
C TYR A 46 -0.75 -4.10 -4.50
N THR A 47 0.12 -4.18 -5.51
CA THR A 47 0.84 -5.42 -5.84
C THR A 47 1.77 -5.87 -4.71
N LYS A 48 2.48 -4.94 -4.06
CA LYS A 48 3.33 -5.25 -2.89
C LYS A 48 2.50 -5.81 -1.73
N LYS A 49 1.37 -5.17 -1.40
CA LYS A 49 0.41 -5.65 -0.39
C LYS A 49 -0.09 -7.05 -0.72
N GLN A 50 -0.60 -7.25 -1.94
CA GLN A 50 -1.12 -8.54 -2.39
C GLN A 50 -0.08 -9.65 -2.26
N ASN A 51 1.14 -9.42 -2.72
CA ASN A 51 2.23 -10.40 -2.64
C ASN A 51 2.63 -10.68 -1.18
N SER A 52 2.72 -9.65 -0.35
CA SER A 52 3.07 -9.79 1.07
C SER A 52 2.00 -10.58 1.83
N TYR A 53 0.72 -10.29 1.58
CA TYR A 53 -0.39 -11.01 2.21
C TYR A 53 -0.51 -12.44 1.70
N ALA A 54 -0.26 -12.69 0.41
CA ALA A 54 -0.24 -14.05 -0.14
C ALA A 54 0.80 -14.91 0.58
N LYS A 55 2.03 -14.42 0.73
CA LYS A 55 3.09 -15.13 1.46
C LYS A 55 2.77 -15.34 2.94
N LEU A 56 2.22 -14.31 3.60
CA LEU A 56 1.75 -14.45 4.99
C LEU A 56 0.72 -15.58 5.10
N ILE A 57 -0.25 -15.64 4.20
CA ILE A 57 -1.29 -16.69 4.19
C ILE A 57 -0.69 -18.06 3.85
N GLU A 58 0.23 -18.14 2.90
CA GLU A 58 0.94 -19.38 2.56
C GLU A 58 1.73 -19.92 3.76
N SER A 59 2.39 -19.05 4.53
CA SER A 59 3.13 -19.45 5.73
C SER A 59 2.25 -19.92 6.89
N LEU A 60 0.92 -19.67 6.84
CA LEU A 60 -0.04 -20.29 7.77
C LEU A 60 -0.31 -21.77 7.44
N ILE A 61 -0.08 -22.20 6.19
CA ILE A 61 -0.35 -23.59 5.78
C ILE A 61 0.67 -24.51 6.46
N GLY A 62 0.17 -25.45 7.26
CA GLY A 62 1.02 -26.37 8.03
C GLY A 62 1.54 -25.77 9.34
N LEU A 63 1.05 -24.59 9.73
CA LEU A 63 1.21 -24.05 11.08
C LEU A 63 0.27 -24.83 12.02
N ASP A 64 0.70 -26.03 12.42
CA ASP A 64 -0.13 -26.95 13.20
C ASP A 64 -0.28 -26.49 14.66
N SER A 65 -1.30 -27.00 15.35
CA SER A 65 -1.63 -26.65 16.74
C SER A 65 -0.57 -27.05 17.79
N GLY A 66 0.44 -27.83 17.39
CA GLY A 66 1.59 -28.19 18.19
C GLY A 66 2.86 -27.57 17.62
N PHE A 67 3.67 -26.98 18.50
CA PHE A 67 5.00 -26.40 18.25
C PHE A 67 6.05 -27.40 17.70
N GLY A 68 5.71 -28.23 16.72
CA GLY A 68 6.58 -29.27 16.16
C GLY A 68 7.43 -28.79 14.99
N ASN A 69 6.98 -27.78 14.23
CA ASN A 69 7.71 -27.29 13.05
C ASN A 69 8.19 -25.85 13.25
N VAL A 70 9.36 -25.71 13.88
CA VAL A 70 10.03 -24.43 14.15
C VAL A 70 10.30 -23.64 12.86
N GLU A 71 10.58 -24.34 11.75
CA GLU A 71 10.83 -23.69 10.46
C GLU A 71 9.59 -22.96 9.95
N LYS A 72 8.41 -23.60 10.02
CA LYS A 72 7.13 -22.99 9.64
C LYS A 72 6.76 -21.80 10.52
N GLN A 73 7.06 -21.87 11.82
CA GLN A 73 6.87 -20.74 12.71
C GLN A 73 7.79 -19.57 12.35
N LEU A 74 9.06 -19.84 12.08
CA LEU A 74 10.02 -18.82 11.66
C LEU A 74 9.59 -18.18 10.33
N GLU A 75 9.10 -18.98 9.38
CA GLU A 75 8.56 -18.51 8.10
C GLU A 75 7.40 -17.53 8.32
N PHE A 76 6.41 -17.92 9.15
CA PHE A 76 5.27 -17.05 9.46
C PHE A 76 5.67 -15.76 10.18
N LEU A 77 6.61 -15.84 11.12
CA LEU A 77 7.12 -14.67 11.83
C LEU A 77 7.91 -13.74 10.91
N ASN A 78 8.66 -14.30 9.96
CA ASN A 78 9.35 -13.51 8.95
C ASN A 78 8.37 -12.76 8.06
N GLU A 79 7.34 -13.44 7.54
CA GLU A 79 6.31 -12.79 6.73
C GLU A 79 5.50 -11.77 7.54
N THR A 80 5.25 -12.03 8.83
CA THR A 80 4.66 -11.06 9.76
C THR A 80 5.50 -9.79 9.86
N ASN A 81 6.82 -9.91 9.96
CA ASN A 81 7.70 -8.74 10.02
C ASN A 81 7.72 -7.97 8.68
N LEU A 82 7.62 -8.67 7.54
CA LEU A 82 7.63 -8.03 6.23
C LEU A 82 6.36 -7.24 5.94
N ILE A 83 5.20 -7.70 6.41
CA ILE A 83 3.93 -6.99 6.17
C ILE A 83 3.89 -5.62 6.85
N TRP A 84 4.71 -5.35 7.87
CA TRP A 84 4.83 -4.01 8.50
C TRP A 84 5.20 -2.90 7.52
N LEU A 85 5.88 -3.23 6.42
CA LEU A 85 6.32 -2.24 5.43
C LEU A 85 5.18 -1.70 4.58
N TYR A 86 4.11 -2.49 4.40
CA TYR A 86 3.09 -2.21 3.39
C TYR A 86 1.66 -2.25 3.92
N SER A 87 1.44 -2.75 5.13
CA SER A 87 0.10 -2.98 5.67
C SER A 87 -0.36 -1.84 6.57
N PRO A 88 -1.67 -1.54 6.60
CA PRO A 88 -2.21 -0.56 7.54
C PRO A 88 -2.21 -1.09 8.97
N ASP A 89 -2.24 -0.17 9.93
CA ASP A 89 -2.20 -0.46 11.36
C ASP A 89 -3.25 -1.49 11.80
N ASP A 90 -4.47 -1.47 11.22
CA ASP A 90 -5.51 -2.45 11.55
C ASP A 90 -5.05 -3.88 11.25
N VAL A 91 -4.43 -4.12 10.09
CA VAL A 91 -3.90 -5.45 9.73
C VAL A 91 -2.79 -5.87 10.69
N ILE A 92 -1.88 -4.97 11.03
CA ILE A 92 -0.79 -5.24 11.99
C ILE A 92 -1.34 -5.59 13.37
N LYS A 93 -2.30 -4.82 13.88
CA LYS A 93 -2.97 -5.08 15.16
C LYS A 93 -3.70 -6.43 15.15
N LYS A 94 -4.33 -6.82 14.04
CA LYS A 94 -4.99 -8.13 13.91
C LYS A 94 -3.98 -9.29 13.83
N VAL A 95 -2.86 -9.13 13.13
CA VAL A 95 -1.78 -10.12 13.13
C VAL A 95 -1.22 -10.32 14.53
N ASN A 96 -0.93 -9.24 15.25
CA ASN A 96 -0.39 -9.31 16.61
C ASN A 96 -1.38 -9.99 17.57
N LYS A 97 -2.68 -9.70 17.43
CA LYS A 97 -3.74 -10.39 18.18
C LYS A 97 -3.79 -11.88 17.86
N PHE A 98 -3.66 -12.25 16.58
CA PHE A 98 -3.60 -13.65 16.16
C PHE A 98 -2.37 -14.36 16.74
N LEU A 99 -1.19 -13.76 16.66
CA LEU A 99 0.04 -14.31 17.22
C LEU A 99 -0.09 -14.56 18.73
N LYS A 100 -0.64 -13.59 19.47
CA LYS A 100 -0.90 -13.73 20.90
C LYS A 100 -1.86 -14.89 21.18
N ALA A 101 -2.99 -14.94 20.47
CA ALA A 101 -4.00 -15.98 20.58
C ALA A 101 -3.43 -17.39 20.26
N TYR A 102 -2.56 -17.48 19.26
CA TYR A 102 -1.88 -18.71 18.87
C TYR A 102 -0.90 -19.19 19.94
N MET A 103 -0.08 -18.28 20.50
CA MET A 103 0.86 -18.61 21.59
C MET A 103 0.16 -18.98 22.91
N GLU A 104 -0.97 -18.34 23.20
CA GLU A 104 -1.77 -18.60 24.41
C GLU A 104 -2.72 -19.80 24.24
N HIS A 105 -2.74 -20.44 23.06
CA HIS A 105 -3.67 -21.52 22.70
C HIS A 105 -5.14 -21.14 22.96
N SER A 106 -5.52 -19.89 22.69
CA SER A 106 -6.84 -19.33 22.99
C SER A 106 -7.43 -18.59 21.79
N ASP A 107 -8.61 -18.97 21.31
CA ASP A 107 -9.37 -18.27 20.25
C ASP A 107 -8.58 -17.92 18.96
N ALA A 108 -7.53 -18.68 18.64
CA ALA A 108 -6.67 -18.41 17.48
C ALA A 108 -7.43 -18.40 16.15
N GLU A 109 -8.39 -19.31 15.97
CA GLU A 109 -9.23 -19.37 14.75
C GLU A 109 -10.06 -18.10 14.56
N LYS A 110 -10.66 -17.57 15.63
CA LYS A 110 -11.41 -16.31 15.59
C LYS A 110 -10.50 -15.14 15.27
N ALA A 111 -9.32 -15.07 15.90
CA ALA A 111 -8.35 -14.02 15.64
C ALA A 111 -7.83 -14.08 14.19
N LEU A 112 -7.64 -15.27 13.63
CA LEU A 112 -7.30 -15.49 12.23
C LEU A 112 -8.43 -15.00 11.30
N GLY A 113 -9.68 -15.31 11.62
CA GLY A 113 -10.83 -14.80 10.87
C GLY A 113 -10.89 -13.26 10.85
N GLU A 114 -10.62 -12.61 11.98
CA GLU A 114 -10.53 -11.14 12.06
C GLU A 114 -9.38 -10.58 11.20
N LEU A 115 -8.22 -11.25 11.20
CA LEU A 115 -7.08 -10.90 10.35
C LEU A 115 -7.43 -10.99 8.86
N MET A 116 -8.05 -12.10 8.44
CA MET A 116 -8.45 -12.29 7.04
C MET A 116 -9.43 -11.20 6.57
N ILE A 117 -10.35 -10.78 7.44
CA ILE A 117 -11.27 -9.67 7.15
C ILE A 117 -10.51 -8.34 7.01
N ALA A 118 -9.54 -8.06 7.89
CA ALA A 118 -8.73 -6.84 7.82
C ALA A 118 -7.92 -6.77 6.52
N ILE A 119 -7.24 -7.86 6.15
CA ILE A 119 -6.50 -7.99 4.89
C ILE A 119 -7.43 -7.73 3.69
N ARG A 120 -8.60 -8.39 3.67
CA ARG A 120 -9.57 -8.22 2.58
C ARG A 120 -10.04 -6.77 2.47
N LYS A 121 -10.34 -6.12 3.60
CA LYS A 121 -10.74 -4.72 3.63
C LYS A 121 -9.64 -3.80 3.09
N ASP A 122 -8.40 -3.99 3.50
CA ASP A 122 -7.26 -3.21 3.00
C ASP A 122 -7.09 -3.33 1.49
N LEU A 123 -7.11 -4.56 0.96
CA LEU A 123 -7.01 -4.80 -0.48
C LEU A 123 -8.18 -4.19 -1.26
N ILE A 124 -9.41 -4.27 -0.76
CA ILE A 124 -10.57 -3.64 -1.41
C ILE A 124 -10.47 -2.11 -1.40
N LYS A 125 -10.07 -1.53 -0.26
CA LYS A 125 -9.92 -0.07 -0.12
C LYS A 125 -8.84 0.47 -1.05
N ASN A 126 -7.75 -0.31 -1.20
CA ASN A 126 -6.61 0.00 -2.05
C ASN A 126 -6.08 1.42 -1.78
N GLU A 127 -5.93 1.80 -0.52
CA GLU A 127 -5.44 3.13 -0.17
C GLU A 127 -3.92 3.16 0.01
N LEU A 128 -3.35 4.32 -0.28
CA LEU A 128 -1.95 4.62 0.04
C LEU A 128 -1.78 4.75 1.55
N LEU A 129 -0.71 4.16 2.07
CA LEU A 129 -0.29 4.41 3.44
C LEU A 129 0.36 5.79 3.52
N ASN A 130 -0.32 6.71 4.19
CA ASN A 130 0.16 8.08 4.37
C ASN A 130 0.50 8.40 5.83
N TYR A 131 0.06 7.55 6.77
CA TYR A 131 0.17 7.77 8.21
C TYR A 131 0.12 6.42 8.95
N THR A 132 0.75 6.35 10.11
CA THR A 132 0.68 5.23 11.06
C THR A 132 0.68 5.75 12.49
N GLU A 133 -0.13 5.13 13.34
CA GLU A 133 -0.17 5.29 14.78
C GLU A 133 0.63 4.19 15.49
N LEU A 134 1.19 3.22 14.73
CA LEU A 134 1.98 2.15 15.30
C LEU A 134 3.23 2.71 15.96
N THR A 135 3.52 2.20 17.14
CA THR A 135 4.71 2.54 17.91
C THR A 135 5.77 1.45 17.82
N SER A 136 7.01 1.76 18.19
CA SER A 136 8.09 0.77 18.29
C SER A 136 7.73 -0.40 19.21
N ASP A 137 6.93 -0.13 20.24
CA ASP A 137 6.55 -1.12 21.26
C ASP A 137 5.56 -2.15 20.72
N GLU A 138 4.86 -1.84 19.63
CA GLU A 138 3.98 -2.77 18.93
C GLU A 138 4.74 -3.69 17.97
N PHE A 139 6.00 -3.35 17.62
CA PHE A 139 6.87 -4.18 16.79
C PHE A 139 7.49 -5.30 17.62
N ASN A 140 6.86 -6.47 17.60
CA ASN A 140 7.37 -7.64 18.32
C ASN A 140 8.26 -8.49 17.42
N LEU A 141 9.57 -8.38 17.64
CA LEU A 141 10.56 -9.28 17.05
C LEU A 141 10.49 -10.64 17.78
N ILE A 142 9.54 -11.49 17.37
CA ILE A 142 9.40 -12.83 17.95
C ILE A 142 10.55 -13.68 17.38
N VAL A 143 11.52 -14.00 18.22
CA VAL A 143 12.58 -14.96 17.91
C VAL A 143 12.15 -16.31 18.47
N PRO A 144 11.98 -17.37 17.65
CA PRO A 144 11.66 -18.68 18.19
C PRO A 144 12.80 -19.12 19.12
N ASN A 145 12.45 -19.37 20.38
CA ASN A 145 13.42 -19.79 21.39
C ASN A 145 13.89 -21.20 21.03
N LYS A 146 15.18 -21.38 20.71
CA LYS A 146 15.79 -22.71 20.60
C LYS A 146 15.76 -23.35 21.99
N LYS A 147 14.78 -24.21 22.25
CA LYS A 147 14.90 -25.23 23.30
C LYS A 147 15.32 -26.54 22.67
#